data_AF-A0A8J7A8R7-F1
#
_entry.id   AF-A0A8J7A8R7-F1
#
_cell.length_a   1.000
_cell.length_b   1.000
_cell.length_c   1.000
_cell.angle_alpha   90.00
_cell.angle_beta   90.00
_cell.angle_gamma   90.00
#
_symmetry.space_group_name_H-M   'P 1'
#
loop_
_entity.id
_entity.type
_entity.pdbx_description
1 polymer ?
#
loop_
_entity_poly.entity_id
_entity_poly.type
_entity_poly.pdbx_seq_one_letter_code
_entity_poly.pdbx_strand_id
1 'polypeptide(L)'
;MAIASAATTAIANLAGKTMAQQSESVIYGFNLGSIGNTVLSSTTNAISDKADLINLSNSTGEMIVTALNPLSAKVNSTVKLVSKTVENQSIRVEIDQKAVSAPRNRLTSVTPVSKGGFIICCVVSSRQGDINRLSFVESQSSSPKSLSMGIKRGLKISGFTTKNSTVENLLLTKENQLISVISHYGGLPPFEIVLIDLKTGRIRPGAELSLPDLPSDQRLSNLTQAPNGKFYATILDRDNSTTLVQLDPQKKSILTGRLLITKVMPLNYNNEPLVNDLLSLTFSPSGQLFALANPKNEKNNSIFKIDINDVKTGKMQLIGGVSVNKICFAR
;
A
#
# COMPACT_ATOMS: atom_id res chain seq x y z
N MET A 1 -39.25 0.93 62.68
CA MET A 1 -38.79 0.14 61.52
C MET A 1 -39.49 0.66 60.29
N ALA A 2 -38.75 1.32 59.39
CA ALA A 2 -39.00 1.53 57.95
C ALA A 2 -38.14 2.72 57.51
N ILE A 3 -36.90 2.46 57.08
CA ILE A 3 -36.08 3.42 56.35
C ILE A 3 -36.21 2.99 54.89
N ALA A 4 -37.00 3.73 54.11
CA ALA A 4 -37.12 3.51 52.67
C ALA A 4 -35.97 4.26 51.96
N SER A 5 -35.23 3.51 51.17
CA SER A 5 -34.05 3.95 50.41
C SER A 5 -34.42 4.90 49.28
N ALA A 6 -33.79 6.08 49.25
CA ALA A 6 -33.68 6.91 48.04
C ALA A 6 -32.22 6.88 47.58
N ALA A 7 -31.91 6.10 46.55
CA ALA A 7 -30.63 6.13 45.85
C ALA A 7 -30.84 5.73 44.39
N THR A 8 -31.47 6.61 43.63
CA THR A 8 -31.72 6.40 42.19
C THR A 8 -31.41 7.66 41.39
N THR A 9 -30.16 8.11 41.34
CA THR A 9 -29.69 8.98 40.23
C THR A 9 -28.17 9.15 40.25
N ALA A 10 -27.40 8.22 39.68
CA ALA A 10 -25.99 8.47 39.33
C ALA A 10 -25.41 7.51 38.27
N ILE A 11 -26.20 6.91 37.36
CA ILE A 11 -25.67 6.00 36.33
C ILE A 11 -25.83 6.53 34.88
N ALA A 12 -26.51 7.66 34.66
CA ALA A 12 -26.77 8.14 33.29
C ALA A 12 -25.65 8.96 32.63
N ASN A 13 -24.58 9.36 33.36
CA ASN A 13 -23.56 10.28 32.82
C ASN A 13 -22.17 9.67 32.56
N LEU A 14 -22.00 8.35 32.73
CA LEU A 14 -20.73 7.67 32.42
C LEU A 14 -20.71 6.98 31.04
N ALA A 15 -21.86 6.80 30.39
CA ALA A 15 -21.95 6.19 29.06
C ALA A 15 -21.65 7.18 27.91
N GLY A 16 -21.64 8.49 28.18
CA GLY A 16 -21.45 9.54 27.17
C GLY A 16 -20.05 10.17 27.10
N LYS A 17 -19.09 9.73 27.92
CA LYS A 17 -17.73 10.31 27.99
C LYS A 17 -16.60 9.37 27.54
N THR A 18 -16.92 8.17 27.08
CA THR A 18 -15.95 7.21 26.51
C THR A 18 -15.83 7.31 24.97
N MET A 19 -16.19 8.46 24.40
CA MET A 19 -16.20 8.76 22.97
C MET A 19 -15.72 10.20 22.72
N ALA A 20 -14.49 10.55 23.10
CA ALA A 20 -13.80 11.75 22.59
C ALA A 20 -12.30 11.81 22.99
N GLN A 21 -11.60 10.69 22.90
CA GLN A 21 -10.15 10.75 22.70
C GLN A 21 -9.81 9.82 21.55
N GLN A 22 -10.49 10.04 20.42
CA GLN A 22 -10.03 9.55 19.14
C GLN A 22 -8.71 10.28 18.90
N SER A 23 -7.60 9.65 19.28
CA SER A 23 -6.27 10.09 18.89
C SER A 23 -6.34 10.49 17.43
N GLU A 24 -6.07 11.77 17.14
CA GLU A 24 -6.21 12.35 15.82
C GLU A 24 -5.54 11.42 14.81
N SER A 25 -6.36 10.68 14.05
CA SER A 25 -5.83 9.68 13.15
C SER A 25 -5.12 10.42 12.02
N VAL A 26 -3.87 10.06 11.73
CA VAL A 26 -3.07 10.72 10.69
C VAL A 26 -2.97 9.80 9.48
N ILE A 27 -3.21 10.35 8.28
CA ILE A 27 -2.87 9.68 7.03
C ILE A 27 -1.43 10.05 6.69
N TYR A 28 -0.58 9.07 6.43
CA TYR A 28 0.76 9.29 5.92
C TYR A 28 0.73 9.12 4.40
N GLY A 29 1.10 10.17 3.68
CA GLY A 29 1.33 10.17 2.25
C GLY A 29 2.81 9.99 1.93
N PHE A 30 3.11 9.32 0.82
CA PHE A 30 4.47 8.93 0.43
C PHE A 30 4.77 9.30 -1.01
N ASN A 31 5.98 9.82 -1.25
CA ASN A 31 6.56 10.08 -2.56
C ASN A 31 8.01 9.61 -2.63
N LEU A 32 8.49 9.40 -3.85
CA LEU A 32 9.93 9.31 -4.12
C LEU A 32 10.57 10.70 -4.02
N GLY A 33 11.74 10.78 -3.41
CA GLY A 33 12.53 12.01 -3.32
C GLY A 33 13.29 12.32 -4.61
N SER A 34 13.86 13.52 -4.70
CA SER A 34 14.52 14.05 -5.90
C SER A 34 15.57 13.10 -6.48
N ILE A 35 16.47 12.50 -5.69
CA ILE A 35 17.49 11.59 -6.23
C ILE A 35 16.88 10.34 -6.87
N GLY A 36 15.71 9.88 -6.38
CA GLY A 36 14.96 8.79 -6.99
C GLY A 36 14.45 9.12 -8.40
N ASN A 37 14.30 10.41 -8.73
CA ASN A 37 13.91 10.93 -10.05
C ASN A 37 15.11 11.48 -10.85
N THR A 38 16.13 12.07 -10.20
CA THR A 38 17.26 12.75 -10.85
C THR A 38 18.24 11.79 -11.50
N VAL A 39 18.48 10.61 -10.90
CA VAL A 39 19.28 9.55 -11.54
C VAL A 39 18.66 9.08 -12.87
N LEU A 40 17.37 9.37 -13.10
CA LEU A 40 16.63 9.01 -14.30
C LEU A 40 16.50 10.17 -15.30
N SER A 41 16.69 11.43 -14.86
CA SER A 41 16.51 12.63 -15.69
C SER A 41 17.81 13.25 -16.22
N SER A 42 18.99 12.93 -15.68
CA SER A 42 20.23 13.60 -16.09
C SER A 42 20.92 13.02 -17.33
N THR A 43 20.37 12.02 -18.01
CA THR A 43 20.90 11.56 -19.30
C THR A 43 19.81 10.94 -20.16
N THR A 44 19.40 11.69 -21.19
CA THR A 44 18.77 11.11 -22.39
C THR A 44 19.66 9.95 -22.88
N ASN A 45 19.25 8.69 -22.60
CA ASN A 45 19.85 7.39 -22.94
C ASN A 45 20.71 6.60 -21.91
N ALA A 46 21.03 7.07 -20.70
CA ALA A 46 22.12 6.42 -19.92
C ALA A 46 21.78 5.86 -18.53
N ILE A 47 20.85 4.89 -18.45
CA ILE A 47 21.17 3.68 -17.65
C ILE A 47 21.40 2.55 -18.66
N SER A 48 22.40 2.76 -19.52
CA SER A 48 22.95 1.74 -20.41
C SER A 48 23.95 0.86 -19.65
N ASP A 49 24.60 1.41 -18.62
CA ASP A 49 25.65 0.74 -17.89
C ASP A 49 25.12 -0.06 -16.71
N LYS A 50 25.49 -1.34 -16.74
CA LYS A 50 25.23 -2.32 -15.68
C LYS A 50 25.68 -1.82 -14.29
N ALA A 51 26.70 -0.96 -14.22
CA ALA A 51 27.22 -0.40 -12.97
C ALA A 51 26.23 0.54 -12.28
N ASP A 52 25.57 1.44 -13.03
CA ASP A 52 24.59 2.38 -12.46
C ASP A 52 23.36 1.64 -11.95
N LEU A 53 22.92 0.61 -12.69
CA LEU A 53 21.83 -0.24 -12.25
C LEU A 53 22.19 -1.03 -10.98
N ILE A 54 23.43 -1.52 -10.86
CA ILE A 54 23.90 -2.20 -9.64
C ILE A 54 23.87 -1.23 -8.46
N ASN A 55 24.41 -0.02 -8.61
CA ASN A 55 24.42 1.01 -7.57
C ASN A 55 23.00 1.38 -7.14
N LEU A 56 22.11 1.59 -8.11
CA LEU A 56 20.71 1.86 -7.85
C LEU A 56 20.08 0.67 -7.12
N SER A 57 20.25 -0.56 -7.61
CA SER A 57 19.72 -1.78 -6.98
C SER A 57 20.14 -1.94 -5.53
N ASN A 58 21.34 -1.44 -5.19
CA ASN A 58 21.93 -1.54 -3.86
C ASN A 58 21.48 -0.45 -2.88
N SER A 59 20.57 0.46 -3.27
CA SER A 59 20.07 1.55 -2.42
C SER A 59 18.53 1.58 -2.38
N THR A 60 17.94 1.93 -1.24
CA THR A 60 16.49 2.07 -1.06
C THR A 60 15.87 3.27 -1.80
N GLY A 61 16.71 4.24 -2.19
CA GLY A 61 16.26 5.54 -2.68
C GLY A 61 15.80 6.49 -1.58
N GLU A 62 15.75 7.78 -1.89
CA GLU A 62 15.18 8.81 -1.02
C GLU A 62 13.65 8.80 -1.11
N MET A 63 12.99 9.14 0.00
CA MET A 63 11.54 9.26 0.05
C MET A 63 11.11 10.49 0.83
N ILE A 64 9.91 10.97 0.55
CA ILE A 64 9.26 12.06 1.28
C ILE A 64 8.01 11.48 1.91
N VAL A 65 7.88 11.64 3.23
CA VAL A 65 6.69 11.23 3.99
C VAL A 65 5.99 12.48 4.48
N THR A 66 4.70 12.57 4.20
CA THR A 66 3.87 13.72 4.52
C THR A 66 2.73 13.29 5.44
N ALA A 67 2.62 13.90 6.61
CA ALA A 67 1.46 13.69 7.49
C ALA A 67 0.30 14.56 7.00
N LEU A 68 -0.87 13.96 6.85
CA LEU A 68 -2.09 14.57 6.32
C LEU A 68 -3.24 14.44 7.32
N ASN A 69 -4.05 15.49 7.42
CA ASN A 69 -5.31 15.45 8.14
C ASN A 69 -6.35 14.64 7.34
N PRO A 70 -6.97 13.58 7.91
CA PRO A 70 -7.87 12.69 7.17
C PRO A 70 -9.20 13.33 6.77
N LEU A 71 -9.58 14.46 7.37
CA LEU A 71 -10.87 15.12 7.11
C LEU A 71 -10.76 16.25 6.08
N SER A 72 -9.56 16.79 5.87
CA SER A 72 -9.34 17.94 4.99
C SER A 72 -8.23 17.74 3.97
N ALA A 73 -7.51 16.61 4.06
CA ALA A 73 -6.30 16.33 3.29
C ALA A 73 -5.18 17.40 3.41
N LYS A 74 -5.27 18.30 4.39
CA LYS A 74 -4.25 19.32 4.65
C LYS A 74 -2.97 18.69 5.14
N VAL A 75 -1.85 19.22 4.65
CA VAL A 75 -0.50 18.83 5.08
C VAL A 75 -0.22 19.40 6.46
N ASN A 76 0.08 18.51 7.41
CA ASN A 76 0.46 18.88 8.77
C ASN A 76 1.98 18.99 8.92
N SER A 77 2.72 18.04 8.34
CA SER A 77 4.18 18.01 8.39
C SER A 77 4.76 17.14 7.28
N THR A 78 6.05 17.29 7.01
CA THR A 78 6.76 16.47 6.01
C THR A 78 8.16 16.16 6.52
N VAL A 79 8.63 14.94 6.26
CA VAL A 79 9.99 14.49 6.56
C VAL A 79 10.61 13.84 5.33
N LYS A 80 11.90 14.11 5.12
CA LYS A 80 12.69 13.46 4.08
C LYS A 80 13.39 12.25 4.68
N LEU A 81 13.18 11.08 4.09
CA LEU A 81 13.89 9.86 4.41
C LEU A 81 15.13 9.75 3.52
N VAL A 82 16.30 9.73 4.15
CA VAL A 82 17.59 9.54 3.47
C VAL A 82 17.75 8.08 3.05
N SER A 83 18.24 7.87 1.83
CA SER A 83 18.48 6.54 1.29
C SER A 83 19.46 5.73 2.13
N LYS A 84 19.28 4.41 2.18
CA LYS A 84 20.22 3.46 2.76
C LYS A 84 20.61 2.37 1.77
N THR A 85 21.79 1.80 1.99
CA THR A 85 22.22 0.60 1.29
C THR A 85 21.36 -0.59 1.72
N VAL A 86 21.00 -1.45 0.76
CA VAL A 86 20.29 -2.71 1.04
C VAL A 86 21.25 -3.73 1.66
N GLU A 87 20.76 -4.60 2.53
CA GLU A 87 21.59 -5.56 3.28
C GLU A 87 22.06 -6.71 2.39
N ASN A 88 21.20 -7.18 1.48
CA ASN A 88 21.42 -8.37 0.65
C ASN A 88 21.97 -8.02 -0.75
N GLN A 89 23.04 -7.23 -0.81
CA GLN A 89 23.63 -6.74 -2.07
C GLN A 89 24.10 -7.87 -3.01
N SER A 90 24.51 -9.00 -2.44
CA SER A 90 24.98 -10.20 -3.16
C SER A 90 23.89 -10.86 -3.99
N ILE A 91 22.61 -10.61 -3.69
CA ILE A 91 21.50 -11.12 -4.48
C ILE A 91 21.54 -10.46 -5.86
N ARG A 92 21.77 -11.30 -6.87
CA ARG A 92 21.66 -10.91 -8.27
C ARG A 92 20.19 -10.75 -8.60
N VAL A 93 19.85 -9.60 -9.17
CA VAL A 93 18.52 -9.40 -9.75
C VAL A 93 18.55 -10.01 -11.14
N GLU A 94 17.56 -10.83 -11.45
CA GLU A 94 17.43 -11.41 -12.79
C GLU A 94 17.06 -10.30 -13.76
N ILE A 95 17.97 -10.08 -14.71
CA ILE A 95 17.93 -9.00 -15.69
C ILE A 95 17.47 -9.59 -17.02
N ASP A 96 16.54 -8.93 -17.68
CA ASP A 96 16.09 -9.26 -19.03
C ASP A 96 16.07 -8.00 -19.89
N GLN A 97 16.39 -8.14 -21.17
CA GLN A 97 16.47 -7.00 -22.07
C GLN A 97 15.07 -6.59 -22.52
N LYS A 98 14.63 -5.40 -22.09
CA LYS A 98 13.35 -4.81 -22.50
C LYS A 98 13.53 -3.88 -23.69
N ALA A 99 12.54 -3.92 -24.60
CA ALA A 99 12.37 -2.86 -25.59
C ALA A 99 12.22 -1.50 -24.87
N VAL A 100 12.87 -0.48 -25.44
CA VAL A 100 13.21 0.80 -24.82
C VAL A 100 12.07 1.42 -23.99
N SER A 101 12.26 1.49 -22.67
CA SER A 101 11.63 2.50 -21.83
C SER A 101 12.71 3.27 -21.08
N ALA A 102 12.53 4.58 -20.92
CA ALA A 102 13.39 5.35 -20.02
C ALA A 102 13.33 4.71 -18.62
N PRO A 103 14.46 4.61 -17.92
CA PRO A 103 14.46 4.10 -16.56
C PRO A 103 13.44 4.85 -15.69
N ARG A 104 12.71 4.11 -14.85
CA ARG A 104 11.64 4.67 -14.01
C ARG A 104 11.71 4.08 -12.62
N ASN A 105 11.68 4.92 -11.61
CA ASN A 105 11.49 4.51 -10.23
C ASN A 105 10.01 4.73 -9.86
N ARG A 106 9.39 3.73 -9.25
CA ARG A 106 7.98 3.74 -8.89
C ARG A 106 7.81 3.26 -7.46
N LEU A 107 7.15 4.09 -6.65
CA LEU A 107 6.63 3.68 -5.35
C LEU A 107 5.38 2.83 -5.59
N THR A 108 5.46 1.52 -5.37
CA THR A 108 4.36 0.59 -5.68
C THR A 108 3.51 0.27 -4.46
N SER A 109 4.10 0.21 -3.26
CA SER A 109 3.33 -0.09 -2.06
C SER A 109 3.88 0.53 -0.80
N VAL A 110 2.98 0.75 0.16
CA VAL A 110 3.30 1.06 1.55
C VAL A 110 2.36 0.24 2.43
N THR A 111 2.91 -0.45 3.43
CA THR A 111 2.12 -1.15 4.45
C THR A 111 2.60 -0.73 5.83
N PRO A 112 1.69 -0.57 6.82
CA PRO A 112 2.08 -0.18 8.15
C PRO A 112 2.61 -1.38 8.93
N VAL A 113 3.51 -1.09 9.86
CA VAL A 113 4.07 -2.02 10.85
C VAL A 113 3.62 -1.55 12.23
N SER A 114 3.56 -2.45 13.19
CA SER A 114 3.34 -2.10 14.60
C SER A 114 4.33 -1.01 15.06
N LYS A 115 3.90 -0.16 16.00
CA LYS A 115 4.69 0.94 16.57
C LYS A 115 4.93 2.11 15.59
N GLY A 116 4.01 2.32 14.66
CA GLY A 116 4.05 3.47 13.73
C GLY A 116 5.15 3.42 12.66
N GLY A 117 5.72 2.24 12.39
CA GLY A 117 6.65 2.04 11.28
C GLY A 117 5.94 1.69 9.97
N PHE A 118 6.71 1.62 8.88
CA PHE A 118 6.21 1.25 7.55
C PHE A 118 7.20 0.33 6.82
N ILE A 119 6.66 -0.54 5.96
CA ILE A 119 7.44 -1.19 4.91
C ILE A 119 7.01 -0.56 3.60
N ILE A 120 7.98 -0.08 2.84
CA ILE A 120 7.78 0.60 1.58
C ILE A 120 8.40 -0.22 0.46
N CYS A 121 7.65 -0.45 -0.62
CA CYS A 121 8.16 -1.09 -1.83
C CYS A 121 8.37 -0.08 -2.94
N CYS A 122 9.57 -0.12 -3.51
CA CYS A 122 9.92 0.64 -4.72
C CYS A 122 10.41 -0.31 -5.80
N VAL A 123 9.99 -0.02 -7.03
CA VAL A 123 10.41 -0.71 -8.24
C VAL A 123 11.22 0.24 -9.10
N VAL A 124 12.42 -0.20 -9.50
CA VAL A 124 13.22 0.47 -10.51
C VAL A 124 13.16 -0.35 -11.77
N SER A 125 12.53 0.20 -12.80
CA SER A 125 12.48 -0.36 -14.14
C SER A 125 13.60 0.22 -14.98
N SER A 126 14.28 -0.63 -15.74
CA SER A 126 15.34 -0.27 -16.68
C SER A 126 15.28 -1.13 -17.94
N ARG A 127 16.14 -0.85 -18.93
CA ARG A 127 16.32 -1.73 -20.09
C ARG A 127 16.84 -3.12 -19.72
N GLN A 128 17.46 -3.25 -18.56
CA GLN A 128 17.97 -4.50 -18.02
C GLN A 128 16.93 -5.16 -17.08
N GLY A 129 15.67 -4.72 -17.09
CA GLY A 129 14.61 -5.32 -16.28
C GLY A 129 14.31 -4.55 -15.00
N ASP A 130 13.49 -5.17 -14.14
CA ASP A 130 12.92 -4.55 -12.96
C ASP A 130 13.58 -5.02 -11.66
N ILE A 131 13.88 -4.07 -10.78
CA ILE A 131 14.42 -4.32 -9.46
C ILE A 131 13.41 -3.90 -8.41
N ASN A 132 13.08 -4.83 -7.53
CA ASN A 132 12.12 -4.63 -6.45
C ASN A 132 12.87 -4.51 -5.12
N ARG A 133 12.57 -3.48 -4.33
CA ARG A 133 13.23 -3.21 -3.04
C ARG A 133 12.23 -2.90 -1.95
N LEU A 134 12.55 -3.34 -0.74
CA LEU A 134 11.87 -2.99 0.50
C LEU A 134 12.70 -1.98 1.28
N SER A 135 12.03 -1.00 1.86
CA SER A 135 12.59 -0.07 2.84
C SER A 135 11.80 -0.21 4.13
N PHE A 136 12.49 -0.48 5.24
CA PHE A 136 11.90 -0.59 6.56
C PHE A 136 12.09 0.73 7.29
N VAL A 137 11.00 1.44 7.50
CA VAL A 137 10.96 2.77 8.13
C VAL A 137 10.44 2.63 9.54
N GLU A 138 11.14 3.24 10.49
CA GLU A 138 10.72 3.29 11.89
C GLU A 138 10.63 4.73 12.37
N SER A 139 9.70 4.96 13.32
CA SER A 139 9.71 6.19 14.11
C SER A 139 11.02 6.27 14.91
N GLN A 140 11.69 7.42 14.83
CA GLN A 140 12.83 7.76 15.67
C GLN A 140 12.42 8.61 16.88
N SER A 141 11.16 9.07 16.93
CA SER A 141 10.62 9.83 18.05
C SER A 141 9.80 8.94 18.98
N SER A 142 10.03 9.06 20.28
CA SER A 142 9.15 8.53 21.33
C SER A 142 7.87 9.36 21.50
N SER A 143 7.85 10.59 20.98
CA SER A 143 6.67 11.47 20.98
C SER A 143 5.82 11.26 19.73
N PRO A 144 4.51 11.00 19.86
CA PRO A 144 3.59 10.80 18.73
C PRO A 144 3.34 12.08 17.92
N LYS A 145 3.76 13.25 18.42
CA LYS A 145 3.55 14.55 17.75
C LYS A 145 4.70 14.96 16.82
N SER A 146 5.85 14.30 16.90
CA SER A 146 7.01 14.61 16.04
C SER A 146 7.14 13.58 14.93
N LEU A 147 7.07 14.04 13.69
CA LEU A 147 7.32 13.22 12.50
C LEU A 147 8.83 13.02 12.34
N SER A 148 9.43 12.20 13.21
CA SER A 148 10.82 11.77 13.07
C SER A 148 10.82 10.32 12.62
N MET A 149 11.16 10.08 11.35
CA MET A 149 11.19 8.76 10.75
C MET A 149 12.50 8.57 10.01
N GLY A 150 12.99 7.34 9.95
CA GLY A 150 14.17 7.00 9.15
C GLY A 150 14.12 5.58 8.64
N ILE A 151 14.76 5.36 7.49
CA ILE A 151 14.99 4.01 6.97
C ILE A 151 15.99 3.35 7.92
N LYS A 152 15.62 2.22 8.52
CA LYS A 152 16.52 1.43 9.36
C LYS A 152 17.32 0.46 8.54
N ARG A 153 16.66 -0.23 7.61
CA ARG A 153 17.26 -1.20 6.70
C ARG A 153 16.53 -1.27 5.37
N GLY A 154 17.18 -1.87 4.37
CA GLY A 154 16.61 -2.13 3.06
C GLY A 154 16.94 -3.53 2.57
N LEU A 155 16.08 -4.09 1.72
CA LEU A 155 16.26 -5.41 1.12
C LEU A 155 15.90 -5.37 -0.37
N LYS A 156 16.63 -6.12 -1.20
CA LYS A 156 16.15 -6.54 -2.52
C LYS A 156 15.17 -7.70 -2.37
N ILE A 157 14.16 -7.72 -3.22
CA ILE A 157 13.23 -8.85 -3.33
C ILE A 157 13.74 -9.80 -4.40
N SER A 158 13.64 -11.11 -4.15
CA SER A 158 14.18 -12.15 -5.05
C SER A 158 13.33 -13.42 -5.07
N GLY A 159 13.63 -14.34 -5.99
CA GLY A 159 12.87 -15.58 -6.15
C GLY A 159 11.61 -15.41 -7.00
N PHE A 160 11.59 -14.44 -7.90
CA PHE A 160 10.52 -14.30 -8.89
C PHE A 160 10.51 -15.49 -9.84
N THR A 161 9.33 -15.90 -10.27
CA THR A 161 9.13 -16.99 -11.23
C THR A 161 9.39 -16.54 -12.67
N THR A 162 9.16 -15.26 -12.96
CA THR A 162 9.38 -14.64 -14.27
C THR A 162 10.35 -13.47 -14.18
N LYS A 163 11.19 -13.34 -15.22
CA LYS A 163 12.04 -12.16 -15.38
C LYS A 163 11.13 -10.97 -15.72
N ASN A 164 11.33 -9.81 -15.08
CA ASN A 164 10.46 -8.62 -15.16
C ASN A 164 9.20 -8.62 -14.28
N SER A 165 9.14 -9.50 -13.29
CA SER A 165 8.12 -9.40 -12.27
C SER A 165 8.30 -8.16 -11.40
N THR A 166 7.18 -7.55 -11.02
CA THR A 166 7.17 -6.39 -10.12
C THR A 166 6.19 -6.58 -8.99
N VAL A 167 6.58 -6.15 -7.80
CA VAL A 167 5.70 -6.05 -6.63
C VAL A 167 4.79 -4.85 -6.83
N GLU A 168 3.50 -5.11 -6.96
CA GLU A 168 2.48 -4.10 -7.19
C GLU A 168 1.77 -3.68 -5.90
N ASN A 169 1.74 -4.55 -4.90
CA ASN A 169 1.19 -4.23 -3.58
C ASN A 169 1.84 -5.11 -2.48
N LEU A 170 1.84 -4.59 -1.25
CA LEU A 170 2.29 -5.25 -0.04
C LEU A 170 1.22 -5.09 1.04
N LEU A 171 1.02 -6.15 1.80
CA LEU A 171 0.22 -6.15 3.02
C LEU A 171 0.96 -6.94 4.10
N LEU A 172 1.31 -6.27 5.18
CA LEU A 172 1.76 -6.94 6.40
C LEU A 172 0.53 -7.33 7.24
N THR A 173 0.33 -8.62 7.49
CA THR A 173 -0.75 -9.10 8.36
C THR A 173 -0.46 -8.82 9.85
N LYS A 174 -1.44 -9.05 10.73
CA LYS A 174 -1.24 -8.93 12.18
C LYS A 174 -0.29 -10.00 12.72
N GLU A 175 -0.21 -11.13 12.03
CA GLU A 175 0.66 -12.28 12.30
C GLU A 175 2.08 -12.08 11.74
N ASN A 176 2.42 -10.86 11.30
CA ASN A 176 3.72 -10.48 10.76
C ASN A 176 4.12 -11.25 9.49
N GLN A 177 3.14 -11.62 8.67
CA GLN A 177 3.36 -12.19 7.35
C GLN A 177 3.25 -11.10 6.29
N LEU A 178 4.28 -10.96 5.47
CA LEU A 178 4.27 -9.99 4.38
C LEU A 178 3.70 -10.66 3.12
N ILE A 179 2.43 -10.38 2.85
CA ILE A 179 1.75 -10.77 1.62
C ILE A 179 2.11 -9.74 0.54
N SER A 180 2.36 -10.23 -0.67
CA SER A 180 2.65 -9.39 -1.83
C SER A 180 1.78 -9.78 -2.99
N VAL A 181 1.32 -8.78 -3.74
CA VAL A 181 0.76 -8.96 -5.07
C VAL A 181 1.86 -8.70 -6.07
N ILE A 182 2.15 -9.68 -6.92
CA ILE A 182 3.19 -9.62 -7.95
C ILE A 182 2.51 -9.64 -9.30
N SER A 183 2.96 -8.76 -10.20
CA SER A 183 2.66 -8.88 -11.63
C SER A 183 3.84 -9.55 -12.32
N HIS A 184 3.57 -10.36 -13.35
CA HIS A 184 4.62 -11.06 -14.10
C HIS A 184 5.27 -10.18 -15.17
N TYR A 185 4.61 -9.08 -15.55
CA TYR A 185 5.02 -8.24 -16.67
C TYR A 185 4.98 -6.74 -16.33
N GLY A 186 5.76 -6.30 -15.34
CA GLY A 186 5.98 -4.87 -15.06
C GLY A 186 4.72 -4.06 -14.76
N GLY A 187 3.75 -4.65 -14.06
CA GLY A 187 2.46 -4.05 -13.71
C GLY A 187 1.28 -4.53 -14.57
N LEU A 188 1.51 -5.47 -15.49
CA LEU A 188 0.49 -6.07 -16.34
C LEU A 188 0.20 -7.53 -15.95
N PRO A 189 -1.04 -8.02 -16.18
CA PRO A 189 -1.40 -9.41 -15.91
C PRO A 189 -0.56 -10.41 -16.71
N PRO A 190 -0.44 -11.66 -16.25
CA PRO A 190 -0.98 -12.24 -15.02
C PRO A 190 -0.41 -11.68 -13.72
N PHE A 191 -1.24 -11.77 -12.67
CA PHE A 191 -0.89 -11.44 -11.29
C PHE A 191 -0.90 -12.71 -10.43
N GLU A 192 -0.09 -12.71 -9.36
CA GLU A 192 -0.11 -13.73 -8.32
C GLU A 192 -0.02 -13.10 -6.93
N ILE A 193 -0.47 -13.85 -5.92
CA ILE A 193 -0.29 -13.45 -4.51
C ILE A 193 0.68 -14.40 -3.84
N VAL A 194 1.74 -13.84 -3.25
CA VAL A 194 2.82 -14.60 -2.63
C VAL A 194 3.12 -14.10 -1.22
N LEU A 195 4.00 -14.83 -0.53
CA LEU A 195 4.63 -14.37 0.69
C LEU A 195 6.04 -13.85 0.39
N ILE A 196 6.46 -12.82 1.12
CA ILE A 196 7.85 -12.36 1.12
C ILE A 196 8.42 -12.58 2.51
N ASP A 197 9.54 -13.28 2.60
CA ASP A 197 10.25 -13.43 3.87
C ASP A 197 10.81 -12.07 4.30
N LEU A 198 10.38 -11.61 5.47
CA LEU A 198 10.75 -10.28 5.98
C LEU A 198 12.26 -10.15 6.21
N LYS A 199 13.00 -11.23 6.52
CA LYS A 199 14.42 -11.15 6.84
C LYS A 199 15.29 -11.11 5.58
N THR A 200 14.96 -11.95 4.61
CA THR A 200 15.78 -12.22 3.42
C THR A 200 15.30 -11.50 2.16
N GLY A 201 14.03 -11.11 2.11
CA GLY A 201 13.38 -10.57 0.91
C GLY A 201 13.06 -11.64 -0.14
N ARG A 202 13.18 -12.94 0.19
CA ARG A 202 12.90 -14.03 -0.74
C ARG A 202 11.40 -14.31 -0.82
N ILE A 203 10.91 -14.47 -2.04
CA ILE A 203 9.54 -14.90 -2.32
C ILE A 203 9.35 -16.36 -1.91
N ARG A 204 8.22 -16.62 -1.26
CA ARG A 204 7.74 -17.95 -0.88
C ARG A 204 6.34 -18.16 -1.48
N PRO A 205 5.99 -19.40 -1.87
CA PRO A 205 4.65 -19.70 -2.37
C PRO A 205 3.56 -19.30 -1.37
N GLY A 206 2.45 -18.77 -1.87
CA GLY A 206 1.29 -18.34 -1.06
C GLY A 206 0.44 -19.48 -0.48
N ALA A 207 0.76 -20.75 -0.78
CA ALA A 207 -0.04 -21.91 -0.38
C ALA A 207 -0.22 -22.01 1.14
N GLU A 208 0.78 -21.57 1.93
CA GLU A 208 0.73 -21.52 3.41
C GLU A 208 -0.49 -20.74 3.93
N LEU A 209 -0.98 -19.75 3.17
CA LEU A 209 -2.12 -18.90 3.55
C LEU A 209 -3.40 -19.20 2.76
N SER A 210 -3.43 -20.31 2.01
CA SER A 210 -4.56 -20.63 1.14
C SER A 210 -4.93 -19.45 0.22
N LEU A 211 -3.96 -18.65 -0.23
CA LEU A 211 -4.22 -17.44 -1.04
C LEU A 211 -4.96 -17.81 -2.34
N PRO A 212 -5.85 -16.93 -2.84
CA PRO A 212 -6.63 -17.22 -4.04
C PRO A 212 -5.74 -17.37 -5.27
N ASP A 213 -6.19 -18.18 -6.22
CA ASP A 213 -5.71 -18.05 -7.59
C ASP A 213 -6.35 -16.82 -8.23
N LEU A 214 -5.55 -16.09 -9.01
CA LEU A 214 -6.02 -14.92 -9.75
C LEU A 214 -6.26 -15.28 -11.21
N PRO A 215 -7.36 -14.80 -11.83
CA PRO A 215 -7.53 -14.91 -13.28
C PRO A 215 -6.36 -14.26 -14.01
N SER A 216 -5.89 -14.90 -15.08
CA SER A 216 -4.67 -14.49 -15.80
C SER A 216 -4.78 -13.13 -16.50
N ASP A 217 -5.99 -12.64 -16.68
CA ASP A 217 -6.36 -11.43 -17.39
C ASP A 217 -6.80 -10.29 -16.45
N GLN A 218 -6.85 -10.54 -15.15
CA GLN A 218 -7.28 -9.55 -14.16
C GLN A 218 -6.09 -8.94 -13.44
N ARG A 219 -6.15 -7.61 -13.26
CA ARG A 219 -5.21 -6.89 -12.42
C ARG A 219 -5.80 -6.73 -11.03
N LEU A 220 -5.20 -7.41 -10.05
CA LEU A 220 -5.44 -7.19 -8.63
C LEU A 220 -4.45 -6.14 -8.11
N SER A 221 -4.93 -5.14 -7.38
CA SER A 221 -4.09 -4.12 -6.76
C SER A 221 -4.61 -3.73 -5.37
N ASN A 222 -3.85 -2.88 -4.68
CA ASN A 222 -4.32 -2.14 -3.50
C ASN A 222 -4.85 -3.03 -2.36
N LEU A 223 -4.25 -4.22 -2.18
CA LEU A 223 -4.59 -5.12 -1.09
C LEU A 223 -4.33 -4.44 0.28
N THR A 224 -5.33 -4.46 1.15
CA THR A 224 -5.30 -3.87 2.49
C THR A 224 -6.12 -4.73 3.46
N GLN A 225 -5.89 -4.55 4.77
CA GLN A 225 -6.61 -5.29 5.81
C GLN A 225 -7.44 -4.33 6.66
N ALA A 226 -8.73 -4.63 6.79
CA ALA A 226 -9.62 -3.92 7.71
C ALA A 226 -9.34 -4.31 9.18
N PRO A 227 -9.70 -3.47 10.16
CA PRO A 227 -9.51 -3.79 11.58
C PRO A 227 -10.14 -5.12 12.02
N ASN A 228 -11.25 -5.52 11.38
CA ASN A 228 -11.94 -6.80 11.60
C ASN A 228 -11.21 -8.03 11.01
N GLY A 229 -10.04 -7.85 10.38
CA GLY A 229 -9.21 -8.92 9.85
C GLY A 229 -9.49 -9.31 8.40
N LYS A 230 -10.59 -8.85 7.79
CA LYS A 230 -10.88 -9.11 6.38
C LYS A 230 -9.96 -8.33 5.47
N PHE A 231 -9.61 -8.90 4.32
CA PHE A 231 -8.83 -8.22 3.31
C PHE A 231 -9.73 -7.62 2.24
N TYR A 232 -9.31 -6.47 1.72
CA TYR A 232 -9.95 -5.78 0.61
C TYR A 232 -8.88 -5.43 -0.42
N ALA A 233 -9.27 -5.43 -1.68
CA ALA A 233 -8.41 -5.08 -2.80
C ALA A 233 -9.25 -4.42 -3.90
N THR A 234 -8.60 -3.92 -4.94
CA THR A 234 -9.27 -3.55 -6.18
C THR A 234 -8.94 -4.53 -7.28
N ILE A 235 -9.91 -4.78 -8.16
CA ILE A 235 -9.71 -5.43 -9.44
C ILE A 235 -10.07 -4.43 -10.54
N LEU A 236 -9.19 -4.28 -11.51
CA LEU A 236 -9.50 -3.63 -12.77
C LEU A 236 -10.05 -4.70 -13.72
N ASP A 237 -11.34 -4.61 -14.04
CA ASP A 237 -12.01 -5.57 -14.94
C ASP A 237 -11.65 -5.27 -16.41
N ARG A 238 -12.02 -6.16 -17.33
CA ARG A 238 -11.74 -6.02 -18.78
C ARG A 238 -12.29 -4.73 -19.38
N ASP A 239 -13.40 -4.23 -18.82
CA ASP A 239 -14.05 -2.98 -19.24
C ASP A 239 -13.37 -1.73 -18.64
N ASN A 240 -12.18 -1.88 -18.03
CA ASN A 240 -11.44 -0.85 -17.30
C ASN A 240 -12.20 -0.23 -16.11
N SER A 241 -13.27 -0.89 -15.64
CA SER A 241 -13.98 -0.50 -14.44
C SER A 241 -13.27 -1.03 -13.20
N THR A 242 -13.01 -0.17 -12.23
CA THR A 242 -12.41 -0.57 -10.95
C THR A 242 -13.47 -1.04 -9.96
N THR A 243 -13.32 -2.26 -9.47
CA THR A 243 -14.23 -2.90 -8.51
C THR A 243 -13.52 -3.16 -7.19
N LEU A 244 -14.14 -2.79 -6.07
CA LEU A 244 -13.72 -3.22 -4.74
C LEU A 244 -14.09 -4.70 -4.56
N VAL A 245 -13.12 -5.49 -4.14
CA VAL A 245 -13.29 -6.91 -3.82
C VAL A 245 -12.87 -7.20 -2.39
N GLN A 246 -13.44 -8.26 -1.82
CA GLN A 246 -13.13 -8.74 -0.48
C GLN A 246 -12.57 -10.16 -0.56
N LEU A 247 -11.52 -10.41 0.23
CA LEU A 247 -11.01 -11.74 0.52
C LEU A 247 -11.24 -11.98 2.01
N ASP A 248 -12.19 -12.87 2.31
CA ASP A 248 -12.54 -13.22 3.69
C ASP A 248 -11.78 -14.48 4.10
N PRO A 249 -10.87 -14.45 5.11
CA PRO A 249 -10.14 -15.62 5.57
C PRO A 249 -11.02 -16.82 5.93
N GLN A 250 -12.29 -16.58 6.28
CA GLN A 250 -13.28 -17.60 6.62
C GLN A 250 -14.03 -18.17 5.41
N LYS A 251 -13.96 -17.53 4.23
CA LYS A 251 -14.63 -17.99 3.01
C LYS A 251 -13.63 -18.61 2.04
N LYS A 252 -13.62 -19.94 2.00
CA LYS A 252 -12.76 -20.74 1.12
C LYS A 252 -13.58 -21.48 0.07
N SER A 253 -12.99 -21.66 -1.10
CA SER A 253 -13.52 -22.55 -2.14
C SER A 253 -13.55 -23.97 -1.62
N ILE A 254 -14.69 -24.64 -1.77
CA ILE A 254 -14.84 -26.06 -1.42
C ILE A 254 -13.94 -26.94 -2.30
N LEU A 255 -13.71 -26.53 -3.55
CA LEU A 255 -12.93 -27.31 -4.51
C LEU A 255 -11.42 -27.19 -4.30
N THR A 256 -10.92 -25.98 -4.03
CA THR A 256 -9.47 -25.73 -3.97
C THR A 256 -8.94 -25.51 -2.56
N GLY A 257 -9.83 -25.30 -1.57
CA GLY A 257 -9.46 -24.90 -0.21
C GLY A 257 -8.85 -23.49 -0.10
N ARG A 258 -8.81 -22.72 -1.20
CA ARG A 258 -8.25 -21.37 -1.26
C ARG A 258 -9.29 -20.30 -0.95
N LEU A 259 -8.84 -19.13 -0.49
CA LEU A 259 -9.72 -17.98 -0.23
C LEU A 259 -10.51 -17.61 -1.49
N LEU A 260 -11.75 -17.17 -1.29
CA LEU A 260 -12.59 -16.66 -2.36
C LEU A 260 -12.44 -15.15 -2.48
N ILE A 261 -12.37 -14.68 -3.72
CA ILE A 261 -12.50 -13.26 -4.06
C ILE A 261 -13.97 -12.98 -4.32
N THR A 262 -14.58 -12.13 -3.50
CA THR A 262 -15.98 -11.72 -3.65
C THR A 262 -16.03 -10.28 -4.14
N LYS A 263 -16.73 -10.00 -5.24
CA LYS A 263 -17.02 -8.62 -5.68
C LYS A 263 -17.90 -7.93 -4.63
N VAL A 264 -17.52 -6.73 -4.21
CA VAL A 264 -18.27 -5.95 -3.22
C VAL A 264 -19.09 -4.87 -3.91
N MET A 265 -18.41 -3.97 -4.64
CA MET A 265 -19.06 -2.85 -5.35
C MET A 265 -18.12 -2.29 -6.43
N PRO A 266 -18.65 -1.79 -7.57
CA PRO A 266 -17.88 -0.93 -8.45
C PRO A 266 -17.51 0.37 -7.71
N LEU A 267 -16.42 1.02 -8.08
CA LEU A 267 -16.05 2.34 -7.53
C LEU A 267 -16.48 3.43 -8.49
N ASN A 268 -17.18 4.46 -7.98
CA ASN A 268 -17.73 5.54 -8.78
C ASN A 268 -17.32 6.92 -8.22
N TYR A 269 -17.09 7.89 -9.10
CA TYR A 269 -16.87 9.29 -8.75
C TYR A 269 -17.74 10.19 -9.63
N ASN A 270 -18.49 11.12 -9.03
CA ASN A 270 -19.46 11.97 -9.73
C ASN A 270 -20.45 11.18 -10.62
N ASN A 271 -20.91 10.03 -10.12
CA ASN A 271 -21.82 9.09 -10.81
C ASN A 271 -21.24 8.44 -12.08
N GLU A 272 -19.93 8.56 -12.30
CA GLU A 272 -19.23 7.86 -13.36
C GLU A 272 -18.39 6.72 -12.77
N PRO A 273 -18.29 5.56 -13.46
CA PRO A 273 -17.35 4.52 -13.10
C PRO A 273 -15.93 5.07 -13.02
N LEU A 274 -15.20 4.67 -11.99
CA LEU A 274 -13.77 4.97 -11.92
C LEU A 274 -13.06 4.20 -13.03
N VAL A 275 -12.60 4.95 -14.03
CA VAL A 275 -11.77 4.46 -15.12
C VAL A 275 -10.31 4.49 -14.66
N ASN A 276 -9.62 3.35 -14.81
CA ASN A 276 -8.31 3.04 -14.22
C ASN A 276 -8.36 2.76 -12.72
N ASP A 277 -7.33 2.06 -12.25
CA ASP A 277 -7.24 1.60 -10.87
C ASP A 277 -6.91 2.73 -9.88
N LEU A 278 -7.15 2.47 -8.60
CA LEU A 278 -6.70 3.34 -7.51
C LEU A 278 -5.17 3.36 -7.43
N LEU A 279 -4.63 4.47 -6.92
CA LEU A 279 -3.22 4.57 -6.57
C LEU A 279 -2.92 3.91 -5.22
N SER A 280 -3.85 3.96 -4.27
CA SER A 280 -3.67 3.38 -2.93
C SER A 280 -5.02 3.16 -2.26
N LEU A 281 -5.09 2.16 -1.37
CA LEU A 281 -6.26 1.85 -0.55
C LEU A 281 -5.80 1.54 0.88
N THR A 282 -6.45 2.12 1.89
CA THR A 282 -6.10 1.89 3.29
C THR A 282 -7.31 2.06 4.20
N PHE A 283 -7.36 1.26 5.26
CA PHE A 283 -8.29 1.49 6.36
C PHE A 283 -7.70 2.43 7.41
N SER A 284 -8.54 3.27 8.01
CA SER A 284 -8.23 3.92 9.27
C SER A 284 -8.33 2.93 10.43
N PRO A 285 -7.76 3.26 11.61
CA PRO A 285 -7.93 2.45 12.82
C PRO A 285 -9.40 2.26 13.22
N SER A 286 -10.27 3.22 12.91
CA SER A 286 -11.72 3.14 13.14
C SER A 286 -12.49 2.30 12.12
N GLY A 287 -11.81 1.74 11.11
CA GLY A 287 -12.44 0.90 10.08
C GLY A 287 -13.05 1.66 8.91
N GLN A 288 -12.78 2.96 8.77
CA GLN A 288 -13.18 3.71 7.59
C GLN A 288 -12.20 3.45 6.43
N LEU A 289 -12.72 3.17 5.24
CA LEU A 289 -11.92 2.98 4.03
C LEU A 289 -11.60 4.32 3.35
N PHE A 290 -10.33 4.49 3.00
CA PHE A 290 -9.81 5.64 2.25
C PHE A 290 -9.07 5.17 1.01
N ALA A 291 -9.20 5.94 -0.06
CA ALA A 291 -8.53 5.71 -1.32
C ALA A 291 -7.75 6.94 -1.77
N LEU A 292 -6.65 6.71 -2.48
CA LEU A 292 -5.95 7.72 -3.27
C LEU A 292 -6.19 7.40 -4.74
N ALA A 293 -6.68 8.37 -5.50
CA ALA A 293 -6.94 8.20 -6.93
C ALA A 293 -6.75 9.52 -7.68
N ASN A 294 -6.73 9.44 -9.02
CA ASN A 294 -6.75 10.60 -9.90
C ASN A 294 -7.77 10.39 -11.04
N PRO A 295 -9.08 10.38 -10.72
CA PRO A 295 -10.13 10.01 -11.67
C PRO A 295 -10.21 10.96 -12.89
N LYS A 296 -9.71 12.19 -12.75
CA LYS A 296 -9.79 13.23 -13.79
C LYS A 296 -8.42 13.55 -14.41
N ASN A 297 -7.39 12.75 -14.14
CA ASN A 297 -6.00 12.98 -14.59
C ASN A 297 -5.51 14.41 -14.31
N GLU A 298 -5.85 14.95 -13.13
CA GLU A 298 -5.45 16.26 -12.67
C GLU A 298 -3.96 16.27 -12.27
N LYS A 299 -3.38 17.46 -12.07
CA LYS A 299 -1.99 17.61 -11.64
C LYS A 299 -1.71 16.95 -10.28
N ASN A 300 -2.69 16.98 -9.38
CA ASN A 300 -2.60 16.39 -8.05
C ASN A 300 -3.51 15.16 -7.96
N ASN A 301 -3.13 14.24 -7.09
CA ASN A 301 -4.02 13.14 -6.73
C ASN A 301 -5.06 13.63 -5.72
N SER A 302 -6.09 12.84 -5.47
CA SER A 302 -7.14 13.16 -4.52
C SER A 302 -7.36 12.03 -3.53
N ILE A 303 -7.63 12.38 -2.27
CA ILE A 303 -8.05 11.44 -1.24
C ILE A 303 -9.56 11.35 -1.23
N PHE A 304 -10.07 10.13 -1.18
CA PHE A 304 -11.48 9.81 -1.13
C PHE A 304 -11.80 8.98 0.10
N LYS A 305 -12.97 9.20 0.67
CA LYS A 305 -13.62 8.30 1.61
C LYS A 305 -14.53 7.35 0.83
N ILE A 306 -14.52 6.07 1.17
CA ILE A 306 -15.39 5.05 0.57
C ILE A 306 -16.29 4.47 1.67
N ASP A 307 -17.61 4.57 1.51
CA ASP A 307 -18.53 3.87 2.41
C ASP A 307 -18.72 2.43 1.93
N ILE A 308 -18.10 1.49 2.64
CA ILE A 308 -18.20 0.07 2.32
C ILE A 308 -19.60 -0.52 2.56
N ASN A 309 -20.48 0.19 3.27
CA ASN A 309 -21.85 -0.23 3.51
C ASN A 309 -22.80 0.24 2.40
N ASP A 310 -22.41 1.23 1.60
CA ASP A 310 -23.17 1.68 0.44
C ASP A 310 -22.76 0.90 -0.82
N VAL A 311 -23.04 -0.41 -0.79
CA VAL A 311 -22.71 -1.33 -1.88
C VAL A 311 -23.45 -1.03 -3.19
N LYS A 312 -24.53 -0.25 -3.15
CA LYS A 312 -25.34 0.08 -4.32
C LYS A 312 -24.68 1.17 -5.16
N THR A 313 -24.14 2.19 -4.52
CA THR A 313 -23.58 3.34 -5.25
C THR A 313 -22.08 3.23 -5.45
N GLY A 314 -21.35 2.58 -4.54
CA GLY A 314 -19.89 2.54 -4.59
C GLY A 314 -19.24 3.91 -4.66
N LYS A 315 -19.92 4.93 -4.12
CA LYS A 315 -19.54 6.33 -4.27
C LYS A 315 -18.27 6.64 -3.49
N MET A 316 -17.30 7.22 -4.20
CA MET A 316 -16.10 7.81 -3.62
C MET A 316 -16.38 9.28 -3.26
N GLN A 317 -16.37 9.61 -1.97
CA GLN A 317 -16.55 10.97 -1.49
C GLN A 317 -15.21 11.70 -1.42
N LEU A 318 -15.05 12.77 -2.18
CA LEU A 318 -13.83 13.59 -2.18
C LEU A 318 -13.59 14.22 -0.80
N ILE A 319 -12.35 14.10 -0.31
CA ILE A 319 -11.87 14.81 0.88
C ILE A 319 -11.05 16.04 0.46
N GLY A 320 -10.12 15.86 -0.48
CA GLY A 320 -9.28 16.94 -0.98
C GLY A 320 -8.11 16.47 -1.85
N GLY A 321 -7.49 17.42 -2.55
CA GLY A 321 -6.33 17.18 -3.41
C GLY A 321 -5.01 17.15 -2.63
N VAL A 322 -4.10 16.27 -3.05
CA VAL A 322 -2.79 16.02 -2.42
C VAL A 322 -1.72 15.68 -3.46
N SER A 323 -0.48 16.08 -3.19
CA SER A 323 0.67 15.76 -4.04
C SER A 323 1.45 14.57 -3.47
N VAL A 324 0.81 13.41 -3.31
CA VAL A 324 1.45 12.15 -2.82
C VAL A 324 1.11 10.98 -3.73
N ASN A 325 1.94 9.92 -3.79
CA ASN A 325 1.74 8.76 -4.67
C ASN A 325 1.12 7.54 -3.98
N LYS A 326 1.32 7.38 -2.67
CA LYS A 326 0.69 6.35 -1.85
C LYS A 326 0.23 6.94 -0.52
N ILE A 327 -0.76 6.30 0.11
CA ILE A 327 -1.23 6.67 1.45
C ILE A 327 -1.36 5.44 2.34
N CYS A 328 -1.17 5.63 3.64
CA CYS A 328 -1.33 4.60 4.66
C CYS A 328 -1.63 5.24 6.02
N PHE A 329 -2.42 4.59 6.87
CA PHE A 329 -2.49 4.92 8.30
C PHE A 329 -1.40 4.16 9.08
N ALA A 330 -0.88 4.75 10.15
CA ALA A 330 -0.05 4.01 11.11
C ALA A 330 -0.88 2.98 11.89
N ARG A 331 -0.24 1.90 12.34
CA ARG A 331 -0.80 0.89 13.24
C ARG A 331 -0.28 1.06 14.66
#